data_AF-A0A377JZZ5-F1
#
_entry.id   AF-A0A377JZZ5-F1
#
_cell.length_a   1.000
_cell.length_b   1.000
_cell.length_c   1.000
_cell.angle_alpha   90.00
_cell.angle_beta   90.00
_cell.angle_gamma   90.00
#
_symmetry.space_group_name_H-M   'P 1'
#
loop_
_entity.id
_entity.type
_entity.pdbx_description
1 polymer ?
#
loop_
_entity_poly.entity_id
_entity_poly.type
_entity_poly.pdbx_seq_one_letter_code
_entity_poly.pdbx_strand_id
1 'polypeptide(L)'
;MTFFAAIACVAFNFGGTITVFPSLVSEFFGLNNLAKNYGVIYLGFGIGSICGSIIASLFGGFYVTFYVIFALLILSLALSTTIRQPEQKMLREAHI
;
A
#
# COMPACT_ATOMS: atom_id res chain seq x y z
N MET A 1 1.75 -12.72 24.78
CA MET A 1 2.02 -11.26 24.71
C MET A 1 2.54 -10.81 23.35
N THR A 2 3.60 -11.42 22.81
CA THR A 2 4.18 -11.06 21.49
C THR A 2 3.19 -11.12 20.32
N PHE A 3 2.34 -12.14 20.25
CA PHE A 3 1.32 -12.27 19.21
C PHE A 3 0.30 -11.11 19.20
N PHE A 4 -0.25 -10.76 20.37
CA PHE A 4 -1.20 -9.65 20.48
C PHE A 4 -0.56 -8.29 20.17
N ALA A 5 0.70 -8.09 20.56
CA ALA A 5 1.46 -6.89 20.20
C ALA A 5 1.64 -6.78 18.68
N ALA A 6 1.96 -7.89 17.99
CA ALA A 6 2.10 -7.90 16.54
C ALA A 6 0.76 -7.56 15.84
N ILE A 7 -0.35 -8.14 16.29
CA ILE A 7 -1.69 -7.80 15.77
C ILE A 7 -2.01 -6.33 15.99
N ALA A 8 -1.74 -5.79 17.18
CA ALA A 8 -1.97 -4.38 17.48
C ALA A 8 -1.16 -3.46 16.56
N CYS A 9 0.11 -3.79 16.31
CA CYS A 9 0.96 -3.05 15.38
C CYS A 9 0.38 -3.06 13.96
N VAL A 10 -0.03 -4.23 13.46
CA VAL A 10 -0.61 -4.34 12.12
C VAL A 10 -1.90 -3.54 12.02
N ALA A 11 -2.84 -3.72 12.96
CA ALA A 11 -4.12 -3.01 12.97
C ALA A 11 -3.95 -1.49 13.03
N PHE A 12 -3.00 -1.00 13.82
CA PHE A 12 -2.69 0.43 13.91
C PHE A 12 -2.20 1.01 12.57
N ASN A 13 -1.32 0.29 11.87
CA ASN A 13 -0.79 0.74 10.57
C ASN A 13 -1.85 0.73 9.44
N PHE A 14 -2.82 -0.19 9.50
CA PHE A 14 -3.93 -0.21 8.55
C PHE A 14 -4.77 1.07 8.60
N GLY A 15 -5.02 1.61 9.80
CA GLY A 15 -5.79 2.84 9.98
C GLY A 15 -5.16 4.06 9.31
N GLY A 16 -3.83 4.20 9.42
CA GLY A 16 -3.10 5.29 8.76
C GLY A 16 -3.07 5.16 7.23
N THR A 17 -2.94 3.93 6.72
CA THR A 17 -2.82 3.67 5.28
C THR A 17 -4.10 3.99 4.52
N ILE A 18 -5.26 3.59 5.06
CA ILE A 18 -6.57 3.76 4.39
C ILE A 18 -6.95 5.25 4.26
N THR A 19 -6.50 6.10 5.18
CA THR A 19 -6.84 7.53 5.17
C THR A 19 -5.91 8.36 4.28
N VAL A 20 -4.62 8.02 4.21
CA VAL A 20 -3.63 8.77 3.42
C VAL A 20 -3.62 8.41 1.94
N PHE A 21 -3.94 7.16 1.57
CA PHE A 21 -3.87 6.71 0.17
C PHE A 21 -4.83 7.44 -0.78
N PRO A 22 -6.11 7.72 -0.44
CA PRO A 22 -6.98 8.52 -1.28
C PRO A 22 -6.41 9.91 -1.58
N SER A 23 -5.87 10.59 -0.57
CA SER A 23 -5.22 11.90 -0.72
C SER A 23 -4.01 11.80 -1.66
N LEU A 24 -3.11 10.86 -1.42
CA LEU A 24 -1.94 10.64 -2.27
C LEU A 24 -2.33 10.33 -3.72
N VAL A 25 -3.31 9.45 -3.95
CA VAL A 25 -3.79 9.15 -5.32
C VAL A 25 -4.35 10.40 -5.99
N SER A 26 -5.08 11.23 -5.26
CA SER A 26 -5.62 12.48 -5.80
C SER A 26 -4.53 13.50 -6.13
N GLU A 27 -3.45 13.55 -5.35
CA GLU A 27 -2.31 14.44 -5.59
C GLU A 27 -1.48 13.99 -6.79
N PHE A 28 -1.30 12.67 -6.98
CA PHE A 28 -0.52 12.13 -8.10
C PHE A 28 -1.28 12.05 -9.42
N PHE A 29 -2.58 11.77 -9.39
CA PHE A 29 -3.36 11.48 -10.60
C PHE A 29 -4.58 12.38 -10.80
N GLY A 30 -4.83 13.33 -9.90
CA GLY A 30 -5.98 14.24 -9.94
C GLY A 30 -7.29 13.59 -9.46
N LEU A 31 -8.30 14.44 -9.22
CA LEU A 31 -9.59 14.01 -8.66
C LEU A 31 -10.50 13.29 -9.67
N ASN A 32 -10.38 13.60 -10.98
CA ASN A 32 -11.28 13.09 -12.02
C ASN A 32 -11.27 11.56 -12.17
N ASN A 33 -10.16 10.90 -11.80
CA ASN A 33 -10.02 9.45 -11.90
C ASN A 33 -9.69 8.77 -10.56
N LEU A 34 -9.91 9.48 -9.45
CA LEU A 34 -9.57 9.03 -8.10
C LEU A 34 -10.15 7.65 -7.77
N ALA A 35 -11.46 7.46 -7.98
CA ALA A 35 -12.14 6.21 -7.66
C ALA A 35 -11.59 5.01 -8.46
N LYS A 36 -11.26 5.21 -9.75
CA LYS A 36 -10.70 4.14 -10.58
C LYS A 36 -9.28 3.79 -10.17
N ASN A 37 -8.43 4.78 -9.94
CA ASN A 37 -7.03 4.57 -9.55
C ASN A 37 -6.93 3.96 -8.15
N TYR A 38 -7.74 4.44 -7.21
CA TYR A 38 -7.82 3.87 -5.87
C TYR A 38 -8.42 2.45 -5.89
N GLY A 39 -9.36 2.18 -6.80
CA GLY A 39 -9.87 0.84 -7.06
C GLY A 39 -8.78 -0.15 -7.48
N VAL A 40 -7.81 0.27 -8.29
CA VAL A 40 -6.66 -0.58 -8.67
C VAL A 40 -5.79 -0.92 -7.45
N ILE A 41 -5.61 0.01 -6.51
CA ILE A 41 -4.88 -0.25 -5.26
C ILE A 41 -5.59 -1.33 -4.43
N TYR A 42 -6.91 -1.23 -4.28
CA TYR A 42 -7.70 -2.25 -3.56
C TYR A 42 -7.72 -3.61 -4.27
N LEU A 43 -7.71 -3.62 -5.61
CA LEU A 43 -7.57 -4.86 -6.38
C LEU A 43 -6.21 -5.52 -6.07
N GLY A 44 -5.14 -4.74 -5.99
CA GLY A 44 -3.82 -5.22 -5.57
C GLY A 44 -3.84 -5.86 -4.19
N PHE A 45 -4.59 -5.30 -3.24
CA PHE A 45 -4.79 -5.89 -1.91
C PHE A 45 -5.46 -7.28 -1.99
N GLY A 46 -6.51 -7.41 -2.80
CA GLY A 46 -7.19 -8.69 -3.02
C GLY A 46 -6.26 -9.74 -3.64
N ILE A 47 -5.54 -9.37 -4.71
CA ILE A 47 -4.58 -10.25 -5.38
C ILE A 47 -3.47 -10.67 -4.41
N GLY A 48 -2.92 -9.74 -3.63
CA GLY A 48 -1.89 -10.03 -2.63
C GLY A 48 -2.34 -11.05 -1.58
N SER A 49 -3.59 -10.97 -1.11
CA SER A 49 -4.18 -11.95 -0.18
C SER A 49 -4.24 -13.36 -0.78
N ILE A 50 -4.69 -13.46 -2.04
CA ILE A 50 -4.75 -14.74 -2.76
C ILE A 50 -3.34 -15.30 -2.98
N CYS A 51 -2.41 -14.48 -3.49
CA CYS A 51 -1.02 -14.88 -3.72
C CYS A 51 -0.33 -15.35 -2.43
N GLY A 52 -0.50 -14.64 -1.32
CA GLY A 52 0.08 -15.02 -0.03
C GLY A 52 -0.43 -16.37 0.46
N SER A 53 -1.73 -16.64 0.26
CA SER A 53 -2.37 -17.91 0.60
C SER A 53 -1.88 -19.06 -0.28
N ILE A 54 -1.72 -18.81 -1.59
CA ILE A 54 -1.17 -19.81 -2.54
C ILE A 54 0.28 -20.16 -2.17
N ILE A 55 1.13 -19.16 -1.92
CA ILE A 55 2.51 -19.39 -1.49
C ILE A 55 2.53 -20.21 -0.19
N ALA A 56 1.69 -19.85 0.80
CA ALA A 56 1.63 -20.61 2.04
C ALA A 56 1.22 -22.07 1.80
N SER A 57 0.25 -22.31 0.91
CA SER A 57 -0.21 -23.65 0.57
C SER A 57 0.84 -24.47 -0.17
N LEU A 58 1.61 -23.87 -1.07
CA LEU A 58 2.63 -24.57 -1.86
C LEU A 58 3.85 -24.96 -1.01
N PHE A 59 4.24 -24.13 -0.05
CA PHE A 59 5.43 -24.32 0.78
C PHE A 59 5.13 -24.86 2.18
N GLY A 60 3.88 -25.28 2.45
CA GLY A 60 3.50 -25.94 3.70
C GLY A 60 3.40 -25.02 4.91
N GLY A 61 3.32 -23.69 4.73
CA GLY A 61 3.11 -22.75 5.82
C GLY A 61 3.43 -21.29 5.49
N PHE A 62 3.05 -20.39 6.42
CA PHE A 62 3.20 -18.94 6.27
C PHE A 62 4.63 -18.43 6.48
N TYR A 63 5.55 -19.26 6.99
CA TYR A 63 6.93 -18.82 7.25
C TYR A 63 7.62 -18.32 5.97
N VAL A 64 7.50 -19.06 4.87
CA VAL A 64 8.00 -18.65 3.56
C VAL A 64 7.27 -17.41 3.04
N THR A 65 5.94 -17.36 3.19
CA THR A 65 5.12 -16.20 2.81
C THR A 65 5.58 -14.92 3.52
N PHE A 66 5.92 -14.99 4.80
CA PHE A 66 6.43 -13.83 5.54
C PHE A 66 7.76 -13.32 5.01
N TYR A 67 8.70 -14.19 4.60
CA TYR A 67 9.94 -13.75 3.97
C TYR A 67 9.71 -13.08 2.62
N VAL A 68 8.78 -13.61 1.82
CA VAL A 68 8.39 -12.99 0.55
C VAL A 68 7.80 -11.60 0.79
N ILE A 69 6.87 -11.47 1.74
CA ILE A 69 6.28 -10.17 2.12
C ILE A 69 7.37 -9.21 2.61
N PHE A 70 8.31 -9.68 3.43
CA PHE A 70 9.42 -8.85 3.92
C PHE A 70 10.30 -8.33 2.78
N ALA A 71 10.65 -9.17 1.80
CA ALA A 71 11.40 -8.74 0.62
C ALA A 71 10.62 -7.70 -0.22
N LEU A 72 9.31 -7.92 -0.39
CA LEU A 72 8.42 -6.98 -1.08
C LEU A 72 8.28 -5.65 -0.34
N LEU A 73 8.32 -5.64 1.00
CA LEU A 73 8.32 -4.42 1.80
C LEU A 73 9.60 -3.60 1.61
N ILE A 74 10.76 -4.25 1.56
CA ILE A 74 12.03 -3.57 1.26
C ILE A 74 11.98 -2.95 -0.14
N LEU A 75 11.49 -3.70 -1.13
CA LEU A 75 11.32 -3.19 -2.49
C LEU A 75 10.35 -2.00 -2.53
N SER A 76 9.23 -2.10 -1.81
CA SER A 76 8.23 -1.04 -1.72
C SER A 76 8.81 0.23 -1.08
N LEU A 77 9.64 0.09 -0.05
CA LEU A 77 10.33 1.21 0.59
C LEU A 77 11.36 1.86 -0.35
N ALA A 78 12.11 1.06 -1.10
CA ALA A 78 13.05 1.56 -2.10
C ALA A 78 12.34 2.34 -3.22
N LEU A 79 11.21 1.83 -3.72
CA LEU A 79 10.39 2.53 -4.70
C LEU A 79 9.79 3.81 -4.13
N SER A 80 9.26 3.76 -2.90
CA SER A 80 8.66 4.93 -2.23
C SER A 80 9.63 6.07 -2.00
N THR A 81 10.92 5.77 -1.78
CA THR A 81 11.96 6.79 -1.60
C THR A 81 12.50 7.33 -2.93
N THR A 82 12.35 6.57 -4.02
CA THR A 82 12.81 6.95 -5.36
C THR A 82 11.75 7.77 -6.12
N ILE A 83 10.46 7.47 -5.91
CA ILE A 83 9.36 8.19 -6.56
C ILE A 83 9.27 9.61 -5.98
N ARG A 84 9.63 10.60 -6.80
CA ARG A 84 9.41 12.02 -6.48
C ARG A 84 7.92 12.34 -6.55
N GLN A 85 7.44 13.05 -5.55
CA GLN A 85 6.09 13.61 -5.55
C GLN A 85 5.94 14.56 -6.76
N PRO A 86 4.77 14.58 -7.43
CA PRO A 86 4.53 15.50 -8.52
C PRO A 86 4.53 16.92 -7.95
N GLU A 87 5.40 17.77 -8.49
CA GLU A 87 5.47 19.18 -8.10
C GLU A 87 4.07 19.80 -8.29
N GLN A 88 3.50 20.33 -7.21
CA GLN A 88 2.16 20.91 -7.17
C GLN A 88 2.08 22.16 -8.08
N LYS A 89 2.00 21.98 -9.40
CA LYS A 89 1.54 23.03 -10.31
C LYS A 89 0.08 23.44 -10.02
N MET A 90 -0.66 22.62 -9.26
CA MET A 90 -2.10 22.79 -9.00
C MET A 90 -2.47 23.89 -7.98
N LEU A 91 -1.54 24.36 -7.13
CA LEU A 91 -1.82 25.49 -6.21
C LEU A 91 -1.61 26.86 -6.84
N ARG A 92 -0.96 26.94 -8.01
CA ARG A 92 -0.61 28.23 -8.64
C ARG A 92 -1.68 28.78 -9.57
N GLU A 93 -2.61 27.95 -10.04
CA GLU A 93 -3.71 28.40 -10.93
C GLU A 93 -5.02 28.68 -10.19
N ALA A 94 -5.20 28.21 -8.95
CA ALA A 94 -6.37 28.56 -8.14
C ALA A 94 -6.26 29.94 -7.47
N HIS A 95 -5.13 30.63 -7.64
CA HIS A 95 -4.83 31.94 -7.04
C HIS A 95 -4.40 33.01 -8.07
N ILE A 96 -4.71 32.79 -9.36
CA ILE A 96 -4.56 33.78 -10.44
C ILE A 96 -5.94 34.03 -11.05
#